data_AF-A0A838QNV0-F1
#
_entry.id   AF-A0A838QNV0-F1
#
_cell.length_a   1.000
_cell.length_b   1.000
_cell.length_c   1.000
_cell.angle_alpha   90.00
_cell.angle_beta   90.00
_cell.angle_gamma   90.00
#
_symmetry.space_group_name_H-M   'P 1'
#
loop_
_entity.id
_entity.type
_entity.pdbx_description
1 polymer ?
#
loop_
_entity_poly.entity_id
_entity_poly.type
_entity_poly.pdbx_seq_one_letter_code
_entity_poly.pdbx_strand_id
1 'polypeptide(L)'
;PNILGYANAAVDRAAYERTMLGHSFSLPHRLEVELAERLVRIIPCADTVRFAKNGSDATSGAVRAARAFTGRDRVAICGYHGWHDWYIGTTSRSAGVPAAVQELSHTFPYNDLAALEALLESHVGEFAAVIMEPFNFVWPADGYLEGVKELARKHGAVLIFDEICTGFHFGLGGAQTMFGVTPDLATFGKAMGNGYPISCVAGRRDIMETFNEIFMSFTFAGDVSAMAASNAVLDILEDGDAYHRMDAAATALADGARVLADLAGMGTRFVTQGHPNWLLLRFVDEAGVDDPVLRALWLQEVTRRGVLVISTHNISAALGRAEVEGILSAYASAFRFIGGLIATGVDLSSHLDGPVPTPAFRARG
;
A
#
# COMPACT_ATOMS: atom_id res chain seq x y z
N PRO A 1 2.04 6.24 -4.01
CA PRO A 1 1.06 7.26 -4.45
C PRO A 1 1.42 7.88 -5.80
N ASN A 2 2.69 8.23 -6.01
CA ASN A 2 3.15 8.91 -7.22
C ASN A 2 3.86 7.93 -8.15
N ILE A 3 3.11 7.01 -8.76
CA ILE A 3 3.67 5.95 -9.63
C ILE A 3 4.40 6.50 -10.85
N LEU A 4 4.01 7.69 -11.33
CA LEU A 4 4.62 8.37 -12.48
C LEU A 4 5.55 9.52 -12.07
N GLY A 5 5.92 9.60 -10.78
CA GLY A 5 6.70 10.69 -10.22
C GLY A 5 5.89 11.95 -9.93
N TYR A 6 6.60 12.99 -9.50
CA TYR A 6 6.01 14.29 -9.17
C TYR A 6 5.79 15.14 -10.41
N ALA A 7 4.73 15.94 -10.39
CA ALA A 7 4.40 16.92 -11.45
C ALA A 7 4.42 16.31 -12.86
N ASN A 8 3.79 15.15 -13.04
CA ASN A 8 3.75 14.49 -14.33
C ASN A 8 2.92 15.34 -15.31
N ALA A 9 3.57 15.85 -16.36
CA ALA A 9 2.96 16.84 -17.25
C ALA A 9 1.65 16.40 -17.89
N ALA A 10 1.49 15.13 -18.24
CA ALA A 10 0.26 14.62 -18.83
C ALA A 10 -0.87 14.54 -17.79
N VAL A 11 -0.58 14.05 -16.58
CA VAL A 11 -1.53 13.98 -15.47
C VAL A 11 -1.96 15.37 -15.02
N ASP A 12 -1.00 16.26 -14.76
CA ASP A 12 -1.26 17.61 -14.26
C ASP A 12 -2.03 18.44 -15.31
N ARG A 13 -1.69 18.28 -16.59
CA ARG A 13 -2.42 18.94 -17.68
C ARG A 13 -3.87 18.46 -17.76
N ALA A 14 -4.11 17.15 -17.65
CA ALA A 14 -5.46 16.60 -17.68
C ALA A 14 -6.32 17.14 -16.52
N ALA A 15 -5.74 17.21 -15.32
CA ALA A 15 -6.42 17.80 -14.17
C ALA A 15 -6.67 19.31 -14.35
N TYR A 16 -5.64 20.07 -14.76
CA TYR A 16 -5.69 21.51 -14.97
C TYR A 16 -6.76 21.92 -15.98
N GLU A 17 -6.76 21.30 -17.16
CA GLU A 17 -7.71 21.61 -18.24
C GLU A 17 -9.16 21.39 -17.78
N ARG A 18 -9.42 20.41 -16.91
CA ARG A 18 -10.76 20.18 -16.34
C ARG A 18 -11.12 21.19 -15.27
N THR A 19 -10.19 21.54 -14.38
CA THR A 19 -10.44 22.55 -13.35
C THR A 19 -10.88 23.90 -13.95
N MET A 20 -10.39 24.26 -15.13
CA MET A 20 -10.80 25.48 -15.84
C MET A 20 -12.28 25.48 -16.30
N LEU A 21 -12.94 24.32 -16.32
CA LEU A 21 -14.36 24.17 -16.64
C LEU A 21 -15.25 24.02 -15.39
N GLY A 22 -14.64 24.02 -14.20
CA GLY A 22 -15.26 23.71 -12.92
C GLY A 22 -14.53 22.55 -12.23
N HIS A 23 -14.65 22.46 -10.89
CA HIS A 23 -13.89 21.49 -10.09
C HIS A 23 -14.79 20.44 -9.42
N SER A 24 -15.76 20.90 -8.63
CA SER A 24 -16.78 20.03 -8.03
C SER A 24 -18.17 20.55 -8.43
N PHE A 25 -18.99 19.66 -8.97
CA PHE A 25 -20.33 19.98 -9.46
C PHE A 25 -21.39 19.42 -8.53
N SER A 26 -22.58 20.04 -8.52
CA SER A 26 -23.71 19.58 -7.70
C SER A 26 -24.43 18.35 -8.27
N LEU A 27 -24.10 17.95 -9.50
CA LEU A 27 -24.66 16.80 -10.21
C LEU A 27 -23.53 15.95 -10.79
N PRO A 28 -23.78 14.64 -11.07
CA PRO A 28 -22.77 13.75 -11.60
C PRO A 28 -22.15 14.25 -12.90
N HIS A 29 -20.84 14.03 -13.06
CA HIS A 29 -20.08 14.39 -14.24
C HIS A 29 -19.69 13.14 -15.05
N ARG A 30 -19.65 13.24 -16.39
CA ARG A 30 -19.34 12.09 -17.27
C ARG A 30 -18.02 11.38 -16.96
N LEU A 31 -17.04 12.10 -16.43
CA LEU A 31 -15.73 11.55 -16.06
C LEU A 31 -15.83 10.46 -14.98
N GLU A 32 -16.85 10.51 -14.12
CA GLU A 32 -17.10 9.47 -13.14
C GLU A 32 -17.44 8.15 -13.85
N VAL A 33 -18.29 8.20 -14.87
CA VAL A 33 -18.69 7.04 -15.67
C VAL A 33 -17.51 6.54 -16.50
N GLU A 34 -16.81 7.43 -17.19
CA GLU A 34 -15.63 7.09 -18.01
C GLU A 34 -14.55 6.37 -17.18
N LEU A 35 -14.21 6.90 -16.00
CA LEU A 35 -13.24 6.26 -15.13
C LEU A 35 -13.78 4.93 -14.58
N ALA A 36 -15.04 4.88 -14.14
CA ALA A 36 -15.65 3.67 -13.62
C ALA A 36 -15.63 2.52 -14.63
N GLU A 37 -16.00 2.79 -15.89
CA GLU A 37 -15.98 1.80 -16.96
C GLU A 37 -14.56 1.28 -17.24
N ARG A 38 -13.53 2.12 -17.15
CA ARG A 38 -12.14 1.68 -17.29
C ARG A 38 -11.71 0.79 -16.14
N LEU A 39 -12.02 1.18 -14.91
CA LEU A 39 -11.70 0.40 -13.72
C LEU A 39 -12.36 -0.98 -13.74
N VAL A 40 -13.64 -1.06 -14.13
CA VAL A 40 -14.36 -2.32 -14.33
C VAL A 40 -13.72 -3.21 -15.38
N ARG A 41 -13.13 -2.64 -16.45
CA ARG A 41 -12.45 -3.44 -17.48
C ARG A 41 -11.13 -4.06 -17.02
N ILE A 42 -10.40 -3.40 -16.11
CA ILE A 42 -9.01 -3.77 -15.77
C ILE A 42 -8.89 -4.47 -14.41
N ILE A 43 -9.83 -4.26 -13.49
CA ILE A 43 -9.78 -4.84 -12.13
C ILE A 43 -10.60 -6.14 -12.11
N PRO A 44 -9.99 -7.30 -11.81
CA PRO A 44 -10.68 -8.60 -11.92
C PRO A 44 -11.96 -8.74 -11.09
N CYS A 45 -12.01 -8.22 -9.87
CA CYS A 45 -13.19 -8.31 -9.01
C CYS A 45 -14.29 -7.28 -9.33
N ALA A 46 -14.04 -6.31 -10.22
CA ALA A 46 -14.85 -5.10 -10.33
C ALA A 46 -16.01 -5.27 -11.32
N ASP A 47 -17.20 -5.62 -10.84
CA ASP A 47 -18.43 -5.44 -11.63
C ASP A 47 -18.92 -3.99 -11.60
N THR A 48 -18.64 -3.29 -10.49
CA THR A 48 -18.99 -1.89 -10.24
C THR A 48 -17.95 -1.25 -9.32
N VAL A 49 -17.92 0.09 -9.31
CA VAL A 49 -17.04 0.88 -8.44
C VAL A 49 -17.78 2.00 -7.73
N ARG A 50 -17.29 2.40 -6.55
CA ARG A 50 -17.76 3.54 -5.77
C ARG A 50 -16.58 4.41 -5.35
N PHE A 51 -16.58 5.68 -5.74
CA PHE A 51 -15.47 6.60 -5.48
C PHE A 51 -15.49 7.21 -4.07
N ALA A 52 -14.28 7.48 -3.57
CA ALA A 52 -13.96 8.18 -2.33
C ALA A 52 -12.67 9.00 -2.51
N LYS A 53 -12.10 9.52 -1.41
CA LYS A 53 -10.93 10.43 -1.48
C LYS A 53 -9.66 9.84 -0.90
N ASN A 54 -9.78 9.13 0.22
CA ASN A 54 -8.64 8.51 0.89
C ASN A 54 -8.78 6.99 0.91
N GLY A 55 -7.65 6.28 1.01
CA GLY A 55 -7.69 4.82 1.16
C GLY A 55 -8.48 4.38 2.39
N SER A 56 -8.34 5.11 3.50
CA SER A 56 -9.10 4.88 4.73
C SER A 56 -10.62 5.03 4.55
N ASP A 57 -11.06 5.86 3.61
CA ASP A 57 -12.48 6.04 3.30
C ASP A 57 -13.01 4.83 2.54
N ALA A 58 -12.21 4.33 1.58
CA ALA A 58 -12.53 3.14 0.79
C ALA A 58 -12.57 1.88 1.67
N THR A 59 -11.60 1.66 2.55
CA THR A 59 -11.58 0.50 3.46
C THR A 59 -12.76 0.55 4.44
N SER A 60 -13.08 1.71 5.00
CA SER A 60 -14.30 1.89 5.82
C SER A 60 -15.59 1.63 5.03
N GLY A 61 -15.65 2.08 3.77
CA GLY A 61 -16.78 1.83 2.87
C GLY A 61 -16.95 0.34 2.57
N ALA A 62 -15.87 -0.36 2.25
CA ALA A 62 -15.86 -1.79 1.97
C ALA A 62 -16.28 -2.62 3.19
N VAL A 63 -15.76 -2.31 4.39
CA VAL A 63 -16.18 -2.96 5.64
C VAL A 63 -17.66 -2.71 5.93
N ARG A 64 -18.16 -1.47 5.70
CA ARG A 64 -19.58 -1.16 5.89
C ARG A 64 -20.47 -1.92 4.90
N ALA A 65 -20.07 -2.02 3.64
CA ALA A 65 -20.77 -2.80 2.62
C ALA A 65 -20.82 -4.29 3.00
N ALA A 66 -19.69 -4.86 3.45
CA ALA A 66 -19.64 -6.25 3.91
C ALA A 66 -20.59 -6.50 5.09
N ARG A 67 -20.61 -5.62 6.10
CA ARG A 67 -21.54 -5.73 7.24
C ARG A 67 -23.00 -5.69 6.81
N ALA A 68 -23.35 -4.77 5.91
CA ALA A 68 -24.71 -4.65 5.37
C ALA A 68 -25.11 -5.88 4.55
N PHE A 69 -24.18 -6.40 3.73
CA PHE A 69 -24.40 -7.56 2.89
C PHE A 69 -24.61 -8.84 3.71
N THR A 70 -23.80 -9.06 4.74
CA THR A 70 -23.86 -10.31 5.54
C THR A 70 -24.80 -10.23 6.73
N GLY A 71 -25.16 -9.03 7.19
CA GLY A 71 -25.90 -8.82 8.45
C GLY A 71 -25.09 -9.16 9.70
N ARG A 72 -23.75 -9.00 9.64
CA ARG A 72 -22.80 -9.41 10.69
C ARG A 72 -21.90 -8.25 11.08
N ASP A 73 -21.28 -8.31 12.25
CA ASP A 73 -20.57 -7.15 12.81
C ASP A 73 -19.05 -7.28 12.82
N ARG A 74 -18.50 -8.49 13.00
CA ARG A 74 -17.06 -8.67 13.22
C ARG A 74 -16.25 -8.61 11.93
N VAL A 75 -15.00 -8.18 12.06
CA VAL A 75 -14.05 -8.09 10.96
C VAL A 75 -12.74 -8.77 11.36
N ALA A 76 -12.25 -9.69 10.53
CA ALA A 76 -10.92 -10.27 10.65
C ALA A 76 -9.94 -9.43 9.81
N ILE A 77 -8.81 -9.03 10.39
CA ILE A 77 -7.92 -7.99 9.88
C ILE A 77 -6.48 -8.52 9.76
N CYS A 78 -5.86 -8.31 8.61
CA CYS A 78 -4.43 -8.55 8.41
C CYS A 78 -3.75 -7.43 7.62
N GLY A 79 -2.97 -6.58 8.30
CA GLY A 79 -2.25 -5.47 7.68
C GLY A 79 -2.72 -4.09 8.18
N TYR A 80 -2.48 -3.06 7.37
CA TYR A 80 -2.83 -1.67 7.66
C TYR A 80 -3.94 -1.12 6.76
N HIS A 81 -5.06 -0.69 7.35
CA HIS A 81 -6.27 -0.29 6.63
C HIS A 81 -6.74 1.14 6.92
N GLY A 82 -5.83 2.02 7.36
CA GLY A 82 -6.12 3.42 7.64
C GLY A 82 -6.14 3.75 9.14
N TRP A 83 -6.93 4.74 9.53
CA TRP A 83 -6.92 5.28 10.90
C TRP A 83 -8.31 5.40 11.53
N HIS A 84 -9.36 4.97 10.82
CA HIS A 84 -10.72 5.00 11.35
C HIS A 84 -10.90 4.02 12.51
N ASP A 85 -11.82 4.35 13.43
CA ASP A 85 -12.08 3.65 14.69
C ASP A 85 -12.15 2.13 14.57
N TRP A 86 -12.81 1.62 13.53
CA TRP A 86 -12.98 0.18 13.32
C TRP A 86 -11.63 -0.55 13.17
N TYR A 87 -10.59 0.11 12.64
CA TYR A 87 -9.26 -0.47 12.46
C TYR A 87 -8.30 -0.02 13.56
N ILE A 88 -8.17 1.30 13.79
CA ILE A 88 -7.11 1.83 14.67
C ILE A 88 -7.29 1.36 16.12
N GLY A 89 -8.52 1.00 16.50
CA GLY A 89 -8.86 0.36 17.77
C GLY A 89 -8.08 -0.92 18.07
N THR A 90 -7.59 -1.65 17.06
CA THR A 90 -6.81 -2.89 17.24
C THR A 90 -5.31 -2.65 17.44
N THR A 91 -4.87 -1.39 17.48
CA THR A 91 -3.45 -1.02 17.53
C THR A 91 -3.05 -0.41 18.86
N SER A 92 -1.75 -0.20 19.06
CA SER A 92 -1.24 0.51 20.24
C SER A 92 -1.63 2.00 20.31
N ARG A 93 -2.36 2.54 19.31
CA ARG A 93 -2.80 3.93 19.23
C ARG A 93 -4.33 4.05 19.18
N SER A 94 -5.02 3.32 20.06
CA SER A 94 -6.49 3.26 20.12
C SER A 94 -7.15 4.31 21.03
N ALA A 95 -6.39 5.29 21.54
CA ALA A 95 -6.94 6.33 22.40
C ALA A 95 -8.06 7.11 21.67
N GLY A 96 -9.25 7.17 22.29
CA GLY A 96 -10.45 7.79 21.72
C GLY A 96 -11.43 6.81 21.06
N VAL A 97 -11.03 5.55 20.82
CA VAL A 97 -11.91 4.52 20.24
C VAL A 97 -12.68 3.80 21.36
N PRO A 98 -14.01 3.75 21.36
CA PRO A 98 -14.80 3.02 22.37
C PRO A 98 -14.52 1.52 22.38
N ALA A 99 -14.51 0.89 23.56
CA ALA A 99 -14.28 -0.56 23.70
C ALA A 99 -15.25 -1.40 22.85
N ALA A 100 -16.53 -1.02 22.81
CA ALA A 100 -17.54 -1.67 21.98
C ALA A 100 -17.21 -1.66 20.47
N VAL A 101 -16.45 -0.67 19.98
CA VAL A 101 -15.97 -0.65 18.58
C VAL A 101 -14.74 -1.54 18.42
N GLN A 102 -13.84 -1.55 19.42
CA GLN A 102 -12.64 -2.40 19.41
C GLN A 102 -12.99 -3.89 19.40
N GLU A 103 -14.02 -4.30 20.15
CA GLU A 103 -14.49 -5.68 20.26
C GLU A 103 -14.96 -6.29 18.91
N LEU A 104 -15.28 -5.45 17.92
CA LEU A 104 -15.73 -5.90 16.60
C LEU A 104 -14.59 -6.24 15.64
N SER A 105 -13.34 -5.97 16.00
CA SER A 105 -12.21 -6.07 15.10
C SER A 105 -11.11 -6.97 15.66
N HIS A 106 -10.72 -7.97 14.86
CA HIS A 106 -9.86 -9.07 15.31
C HIS A 106 -8.69 -9.22 14.35
N THR A 107 -7.47 -9.28 14.86
CA THR A 107 -6.28 -9.40 14.01
C THR A 107 -5.85 -10.85 13.87
N PHE A 108 -5.27 -11.20 12.72
CA PHE A 108 -4.61 -12.48 12.50
C PHE A 108 -3.28 -12.29 11.76
N PRO A 109 -2.27 -13.15 12.01
CA PRO A 109 -0.96 -13.03 11.36
C PRO A 109 -1.02 -13.36 9.86
N TYR A 110 -0.22 -12.62 9.09
CA TYR A 110 -0.04 -12.86 7.65
C TYR A 110 0.67 -14.20 7.44
N ASN A 111 0.35 -14.92 6.35
CA ASN A 111 0.84 -16.27 6.04
C ASN A 111 0.49 -17.37 7.07
N ASP A 112 -0.54 -17.17 7.91
CA ASP A 112 -1.00 -18.17 8.88
C ASP A 112 -2.49 -18.49 8.69
N LEU A 113 -2.77 -19.52 7.88
CA LEU A 113 -4.14 -19.99 7.64
C LEU A 113 -4.77 -20.63 8.88
N ALA A 114 -3.97 -21.30 9.71
CA ALA A 114 -4.47 -21.96 10.91
C ALA A 114 -4.97 -20.92 11.93
N ALA A 115 -4.24 -19.80 12.08
CA ALA A 115 -4.68 -18.70 12.92
C ALA A 115 -5.96 -18.03 12.38
N LEU A 116 -6.07 -17.84 11.06
CA LEU A 116 -7.29 -17.30 10.46
C LEU A 116 -8.48 -18.24 10.69
N GLU A 117 -8.33 -19.55 10.45
CA GLU A 117 -9.39 -20.54 10.65
C GLU A 117 -9.82 -20.57 12.12
N ALA A 118 -8.88 -20.66 13.06
CA ALA A 118 -9.17 -20.64 14.48
C ALA A 118 -9.90 -19.36 14.92
N LEU A 119 -9.53 -18.21 14.36
CA LEU A 119 -10.23 -16.94 14.61
C LEU A 119 -11.68 -16.98 14.11
N LEU A 120 -11.90 -17.42 12.87
CA LEU A 120 -13.25 -17.52 12.30
C LEU A 120 -14.13 -18.55 13.04
N GLU A 121 -13.53 -19.62 13.57
CA GLU A 121 -14.20 -20.63 14.39
C GLU A 121 -14.52 -20.16 15.82
N SER A 122 -13.77 -19.20 16.35
CA SER A 122 -14.04 -18.63 17.69
C SER A 122 -15.35 -17.83 17.75
N HIS A 123 -15.85 -17.34 16.61
CA HIS A 123 -17.11 -16.60 16.49
C HIS A 123 -17.87 -17.01 15.21
N VAL A 124 -18.29 -18.28 15.16
CA VAL A 124 -18.92 -18.88 13.97
C VAL A 124 -20.12 -18.04 13.50
N GLY A 125 -20.05 -17.57 12.25
CA GLY A 125 -21.14 -16.82 11.63
C GLY A 125 -21.26 -15.36 12.06
N GLU A 126 -20.32 -14.82 12.84
CA GLU A 126 -20.33 -13.41 13.28
C GLU A 126 -19.43 -12.49 12.45
N PHE A 127 -18.56 -13.05 11.60
CA PHE A 127 -17.66 -12.26 10.75
C PHE A 127 -18.33 -11.84 9.45
N ALA A 128 -18.39 -10.53 9.22
CA ALA A 128 -18.82 -9.91 7.98
C ALA A 128 -17.74 -9.95 6.90
N ALA A 129 -16.48 -9.75 7.29
CA ALA A 129 -15.38 -9.63 6.36
C ALA A 129 -14.07 -10.22 6.89
N VAL A 130 -13.27 -10.71 5.95
CA VAL A 130 -11.83 -10.89 6.08
C VAL A 130 -11.18 -9.81 5.21
N ILE A 131 -10.55 -8.82 5.81
CA ILE A 131 -9.83 -7.75 5.10
C ILE A 131 -8.33 -7.90 5.29
N MET A 132 -7.58 -7.82 4.17
CA MET A 132 -6.13 -7.94 4.22
C MET A 132 -5.40 -7.14 3.13
N GLU A 133 -4.17 -6.71 3.42
CA GLU A 133 -3.22 -6.33 2.37
C GLU A 133 -2.74 -7.62 1.68
N PRO A 134 -2.94 -7.83 0.37
CA PRO A 134 -2.55 -9.08 -0.30
C PRO A 134 -1.03 -9.24 -0.48
N PHE A 135 -0.27 -8.18 -0.17
CA PHE A 135 1.19 -8.17 -0.06
C PHE A 135 1.63 -6.97 0.79
N ASN A 136 2.61 -7.18 1.68
CA ASN A 136 3.16 -6.13 2.54
C ASN A 136 4.66 -6.33 2.84
N PHE A 137 5.49 -6.37 1.79
CA PHE A 137 6.92 -6.72 1.79
C PHE A 137 7.24 -8.19 2.08
N VAL A 138 6.25 -8.98 2.50
CA VAL A 138 6.35 -10.43 2.61
C VAL A 138 5.54 -11.04 1.47
N TRP A 139 6.16 -11.93 0.71
CA TRP A 139 5.47 -12.69 -0.32
C TRP A 139 4.44 -13.63 0.33
N PRO A 140 3.22 -13.77 -0.22
CA PRO A 140 2.30 -14.80 0.22
C PRO A 140 2.98 -16.18 0.04
N ALA A 141 2.83 -17.05 1.04
CA ALA A 141 3.24 -18.44 0.89
C ALA A 141 2.37 -19.14 -0.16
N ASP A 142 2.89 -20.20 -0.77
CA ASP A 142 2.15 -20.96 -1.79
C ASP A 142 0.78 -21.41 -1.26
N GLY A 143 -0.28 -21.07 -1.98
CA GLY A 143 -1.67 -21.39 -1.61
C GLY A 143 -2.26 -20.56 -0.47
N TYR A 144 -1.54 -19.57 0.07
CA TYR A 144 -2.03 -18.76 1.19
C TYR A 144 -3.26 -17.93 0.80
N LEU A 145 -3.18 -17.16 -0.29
CA LEU A 145 -4.28 -16.27 -0.68
C LEU A 145 -5.52 -17.06 -1.14
N GLU A 146 -5.31 -18.20 -1.81
CA GLU A 146 -6.37 -19.16 -2.15
C GLU A 146 -7.01 -19.73 -0.88
N GLY A 147 -6.19 -20.11 0.12
CA GLY A 147 -6.67 -20.59 1.41
C GLY A 147 -7.49 -19.55 2.16
N VAL A 148 -7.05 -18.29 2.18
CA VAL A 148 -7.83 -17.18 2.78
C VAL A 148 -9.18 -17.03 2.08
N LYS A 149 -9.20 -17.08 0.75
CA LYS A 149 -10.43 -17.01 -0.05
C LYS A 149 -11.40 -18.15 0.29
N GLU A 150 -10.91 -19.38 0.34
CA GLU A 150 -11.74 -20.53 0.68
C GLU A 150 -12.25 -20.48 2.13
N LEU A 151 -11.44 -20.01 3.08
CA LEU A 151 -11.87 -19.81 4.47
C LEU A 151 -12.94 -18.72 4.59
N ALA A 152 -12.74 -17.56 3.95
CA ALA A 152 -13.75 -16.50 3.91
C ALA A 152 -15.08 -17.04 3.35
N ARG A 153 -15.02 -17.76 2.22
CA ARG A 153 -16.20 -18.39 1.60
C ARG A 153 -16.86 -19.42 2.51
N LYS A 154 -16.09 -20.34 3.11
CA LYS A 154 -16.58 -21.39 4.03
C LYS A 154 -17.35 -20.77 5.20
N HIS A 155 -16.87 -19.66 5.74
CA HIS A 155 -17.51 -18.98 6.88
C HIS A 155 -18.54 -17.92 6.45
N GLY A 156 -18.76 -17.70 5.14
CA GLY A 156 -19.71 -16.71 4.62
C GLY A 156 -19.31 -15.26 4.90
N ALA A 157 -18.00 -14.99 5.05
CA ALA A 157 -17.46 -13.64 5.17
C ALA A 157 -17.04 -13.12 3.78
N VAL A 158 -17.16 -11.81 3.57
CA VAL A 158 -16.69 -11.13 2.35
C VAL A 158 -15.16 -11.03 2.40
N LEU A 159 -14.47 -11.53 1.38
CA LEU A 159 -13.04 -11.30 1.22
C LEU A 159 -12.79 -9.91 0.64
N ILE A 160 -12.01 -9.09 1.35
CA ILE A 160 -11.64 -7.73 0.93
C ILE A 160 -10.12 -7.65 0.78
N PHE A 161 -9.63 -7.35 -0.42
CA PHE A 161 -8.23 -6.94 -0.59
C PHE A 161 -8.06 -5.43 -0.45
N ASP A 162 -7.22 -5.02 0.50
CA ASP A 162 -6.70 -3.67 0.58
C ASP A 162 -5.56 -3.51 -0.44
N GLU A 163 -5.92 -3.02 -1.62
CA GLU A 163 -5.02 -2.76 -2.73
C GLU A 163 -4.62 -1.28 -2.81
N ILE A 164 -4.71 -0.54 -1.70
CA ILE A 164 -4.29 0.86 -1.66
C ILE A 164 -2.80 0.99 -2.02
N CYS A 165 -1.96 0.00 -1.69
CA CYS A 165 -0.54 -0.03 -2.07
C CYS A 165 -0.29 -0.81 -3.37
N THR A 166 -0.88 -2.00 -3.51
CA THR A 166 -0.56 -2.95 -4.59
C THR A 166 -1.26 -2.62 -5.90
N GLY A 167 -2.46 -2.02 -5.82
CA GLY A 167 -3.26 -1.65 -6.97
C GLY A 167 -2.54 -0.66 -7.87
N PHE A 168 -2.56 -0.93 -9.18
CA PHE A 168 -1.80 -0.22 -10.22
C PHE A 168 -0.27 -0.29 -10.09
N HIS A 169 0.29 -0.53 -8.91
CA HIS A 169 1.74 -0.61 -8.69
C HIS A 169 2.31 -1.96 -9.14
N PHE A 170 1.52 -3.02 -9.04
CA PHE A 170 1.85 -4.39 -9.46
C PHE A 170 1.16 -4.78 -10.79
N GLY A 171 0.90 -3.78 -11.64
CA GLY A 171 0.11 -3.91 -12.87
C GLY A 171 -1.30 -3.36 -12.73
N LEU A 172 -1.97 -3.18 -13.87
CA LEU A 172 -3.31 -2.56 -13.95
C LEU A 172 -4.36 -3.28 -13.10
N GLY A 173 -4.35 -4.62 -13.13
CA GLY A 173 -5.27 -5.45 -12.36
C GLY A 173 -4.80 -5.77 -10.93
N GLY A 174 -3.75 -5.09 -10.45
CA GLY A 174 -3.25 -5.20 -9.08
C GLY A 174 -2.71 -6.57 -8.67
N ALA A 175 -2.62 -6.77 -7.36
CA ALA A 175 -2.22 -8.03 -6.73
C ALA A 175 -3.13 -9.19 -7.11
N GLN A 176 -4.40 -8.94 -7.42
CA GLN A 176 -5.32 -9.97 -7.90
C GLN A 176 -4.81 -10.66 -9.16
N THR A 177 -4.28 -9.89 -10.10
CA THR A 177 -3.72 -10.42 -11.33
C THR A 177 -2.36 -11.05 -11.07
N MET A 178 -1.51 -10.39 -10.28
CA MET A 178 -0.17 -10.88 -9.94
C MET A 178 -0.20 -12.25 -9.25
N PHE A 179 -1.15 -12.45 -8.33
CA PHE A 179 -1.25 -13.69 -7.54
C PHE A 179 -2.34 -14.65 -8.04
N GLY A 180 -3.14 -14.26 -9.04
CA GLY A 180 -4.21 -15.12 -9.57
C GLY A 180 -5.39 -15.34 -8.61
N VAL A 181 -5.56 -14.50 -7.59
CA VAL A 181 -6.64 -14.60 -6.59
C VAL A 181 -7.53 -13.37 -6.61
N THR A 182 -8.79 -13.55 -6.98
CA THR A 182 -9.80 -12.49 -7.02
C THR A 182 -10.63 -12.47 -5.72
N PRO A 183 -10.68 -11.36 -4.95
CA PRO A 183 -11.52 -11.16 -3.76
C PRO A 183 -12.95 -10.79 -4.16
N ASP A 184 -13.83 -10.64 -3.18
CA ASP A 184 -15.20 -10.18 -3.39
C ASP A 184 -15.28 -8.66 -3.55
N LEU A 185 -14.49 -7.94 -2.74
CA LEU A 185 -14.27 -6.50 -2.83
C LEU A 185 -12.75 -6.21 -2.83
N ALA A 186 -12.38 -5.08 -3.41
CA ALA A 186 -11.04 -4.52 -3.29
C ALA A 186 -11.10 -2.99 -3.16
N THR A 187 -10.08 -2.42 -2.53
CA THR A 187 -9.97 -0.96 -2.36
C THR A 187 -8.74 -0.41 -3.04
N PHE A 188 -8.87 0.71 -3.74
CA PHE A 188 -7.82 1.32 -4.54
C PHE A 188 -7.66 2.80 -4.23
N GLY A 189 -6.50 3.36 -4.54
CA GLY A 189 -6.16 4.77 -4.31
C GLY A 189 -4.73 5.03 -4.75
N LYS A 190 -4.00 5.90 -4.03
CA LYS A 190 -2.55 6.16 -4.21
C LYS A 190 -2.17 6.28 -5.69
N ALA A 191 -1.57 5.23 -6.27
CA ALA A 191 -1.09 5.17 -7.64
C ALA A 191 -2.17 5.57 -8.66
N MET A 192 -3.44 5.21 -8.40
CA MET A 192 -4.60 5.54 -9.21
C MET A 192 -4.73 7.04 -9.52
N GLY A 193 -4.34 7.91 -8.59
CA GLY A 193 -4.45 9.37 -8.75
C GLY A 193 -3.12 10.07 -9.04
N ASN A 194 -2.00 9.36 -9.01
CA ASN A 194 -0.64 9.94 -9.09
C ASN A 194 -0.45 11.26 -8.31
N GLY A 195 -0.91 11.27 -7.05
CA GLY A 195 -0.82 12.44 -6.16
C GLY A 195 -2.12 13.22 -5.98
N TYR A 196 -3.13 13.02 -6.84
CA TYR A 196 -4.46 13.58 -6.66
C TYR A 196 -5.30 12.74 -5.67
N PRO A 197 -6.11 13.36 -4.78
CA PRO A 197 -6.89 12.62 -3.80
C PRO A 197 -8.03 11.86 -4.48
N ILE A 198 -7.90 10.54 -4.59
CA ILE A 198 -8.95 9.67 -5.08
C ILE A 198 -8.72 8.26 -4.57
N SER A 199 -9.82 7.58 -4.26
CA SER A 199 -9.86 6.17 -3.92
C SER A 199 -11.17 5.57 -4.41
N CYS A 200 -11.27 4.24 -4.43
CA CYS A 200 -12.54 3.59 -4.70
C CYS A 200 -12.65 2.24 -3.99
N VAL A 201 -13.89 1.81 -3.79
CA VAL A 201 -14.25 0.42 -3.57
C VAL A 201 -14.66 -0.16 -4.91
N ALA A 202 -14.15 -1.33 -5.26
CA ALA A 202 -14.51 -2.06 -6.46
C ALA A 202 -14.86 -3.49 -6.08
N GLY A 203 -15.84 -4.11 -6.74
CA GLY A 203 -16.20 -5.47 -6.37
C GLY A 203 -17.43 -6.01 -7.06
N ARG A 204 -17.84 -7.19 -6.59
CA ARG A 204 -19.01 -7.92 -7.08
C ARG A 204 -20.28 -7.07 -6.97
N ARG A 205 -21.13 -7.15 -8.00
CA ARG A 205 -22.35 -6.34 -8.11
C ARG A 205 -23.29 -6.49 -6.92
N ASP A 206 -23.52 -7.72 -6.47
CA ASP A 206 -24.45 -8.04 -5.37
C ASP A 206 -24.06 -7.38 -4.05
N ILE A 207 -22.76 -7.33 -3.74
CA ILE A 207 -22.26 -6.64 -2.54
C ILE A 207 -22.29 -5.12 -2.74
N MET A 208 -21.89 -4.65 -3.92
CA MET A 208 -21.82 -3.22 -4.23
C MET A 208 -23.20 -2.56 -4.28
N GLU A 209 -24.27 -3.30 -4.57
CA GLU A 209 -25.65 -2.80 -4.51
C GLU A 209 -26.09 -2.38 -3.10
N THR A 210 -25.40 -2.84 -2.05
CA THR A 210 -25.64 -2.37 -0.67
C THR A 210 -25.35 -0.87 -0.49
N PHE A 211 -24.52 -0.25 -1.33
CA PHE A 211 -24.28 1.20 -1.32
C PHE A 211 -25.53 2.03 -1.65
N ASN A 212 -26.62 1.41 -2.13
CA ASN A 212 -27.91 2.06 -2.27
C ASN A 212 -28.65 2.21 -0.92
N GLU A 213 -28.29 1.39 0.07
CA GLU A 213 -28.89 1.36 1.40
C GLU A 213 -28.00 1.99 2.46
N ILE A 214 -26.68 1.77 2.36
CA ILE A 214 -25.70 2.35 3.29
C ILE A 214 -25.28 3.75 2.87
N PHE A 215 -25.05 4.62 3.84
CA PHE A 215 -24.57 5.98 3.56
C PHE A 215 -23.06 6.01 3.34
N MET A 216 -22.64 6.33 2.11
CA MET A 216 -21.27 6.70 1.75
C MET A 216 -21.31 7.87 0.78
N SER A 217 -21.03 9.07 1.29
CA SER A 217 -21.12 10.33 0.55
C SER A 217 -19.95 11.24 0.88
N PHE A 218 -19.46 11.97 -0.12
CA PHE A 218 -18.41 12.97 0.02
C PHE A 218 -18.71 14.15 -0.89
N THR A 219 -18.47 15.37 -0.39
CA THR A 219 -18.59 16.61 -1.17
C THR A 219 -17.75 16.61 -2.44
N PHE A 220 -16.62 15.88 -2.44
CA PHE A 220 -15.64 15.87 -3.53
C PHE A 220 -15.46 14.50 -4.18
N ALA A 221 -16.35 13.53 -3.94
CA ALA A 221 -16.19 12.17 -4.47
C ALA A 221 -16.00 12.14 -6.00
N GLY A 222 -16.72 13.01 -6.72
CA GLY A 222 -16.67 13.14 -8.17
C GLY A 222 -15.95 14.41 -8.66
N ASP A 223 -14.95 14.93 -7.94
CA ASP A 223 -14.21 16.10 -8.46
C ASP A 223 -13.52 15.77 -9.78
N VAL A 224 -13.66 16.66 -10.75
CA VAL A 224 -13.23 16.34 -12.12
C VAL A 224 -11.71 16.36 -12.28
N SER A 225 -10.97 17.03 -11.38
CA SER A 225 -9.51 17.04 -11.43
C SER A 225 -8.93 15.67 -11.12
N ALA A 226 -9.36 15.03 -10.04
CA ALA A 226 -8.84 13.72 -9.66
C ALA A 226 -9.30 12.64 -10.64
N MET A 227 -10.55 12.72 -11.13
CA MET A 227 -11.06 11.79 -12.15
C MET A 227 -10.29 11.90 -13.48
N ALA A 228 -9.94 13.11 -13.90
CA ALA A 228 -9.15 13.33 -15.11
C ALA A 228 -7.69 12.91 -14.93
N ALA A 229 -7.09 13.21 -13.78
CA ALA A 229 -5.75 12.73 -13.41
C ALA A 229 -5.70 11.20 -13.46
N SER A 230 -6.69 10.51 -12.88
CA SER A 230 -6.76 9.05 -12.90
C SER A 230 -6.91 8.48 -14.30
N ASN A 231 -7.72 9.08 -15.16
CA ASN A 231 -7.80 8.67 -16.56
C ASN A 231 -6.43 8.83 -17.27
N ALA A 232 -5.74 9.96 -17.08
CA ALA A 232 -4.42 10.16 -17.66
C ALA A 232 -3.37 9.19 -17.11
N VAL A 233 -3.47 8.80 -15.83
CA VAL A 233 -2.63 7.73 -15.25
C VAL A 233 -2.87 6.42 -15.98
N LEU A 234 -4.12 6.01 -16.16
CA LEU A 234 -4.45 4.77 -16.88
C LEU A 234 -3.94 4.80 -18.33
N ASP A 235 -4.07 5.93 -19.03
CA ASP A 235 -3.55 6.09 -20.41
C ASP A 235 -2.04 5.81 -20.49
N ILE A 236 -1.29 6.21 -19.46
CA ILE A 236 0.17 6.03 -19.39
C ILE A 236 0.56 4.61 -18.95
N LEU A 237 -0.26 3.97 -18.11
CA LEU A 237 0.04 2.62 -17.59
C LEU A 237 -0.38 1.51 -18.57
N GLU A 238 -1.33 1.78 -19.47
CA GLU A 238 -1.93 0.77 -20.37
C GLU A 238 -0.96 0.14 -21.38
N ASP A 239 0.06 0.88 -21.83
CA ASP A 239 1.03 0.38 -22.82
C ASP A 239 2.18 -0.46 -22.22
N GLY A 240 2.32 -0.45 -20.89
CA GLY A 240 3.34 -1.19 -20.16
C GLY A 240 4.73 -0.52 -20.07
N ASP A 241 5.00 0.57 -20.81
CA ASP A 241 6.31 1.23 -20.79
C ASP A 241 6.68 1.74 -19.38
N ALA A 242 5.70 2.34 -18.70
CA ALA A 242 5.90 2.82 -17.33
C ALA A 242 6.34 1.70 -16.38
N TYR A 243 5.75 0.50 -16.50
CA TYR A 243 6.13 -0.66 -15.69
C TYR A 243 7.53 -1.16 -16.06
N HIS A 244 7.87 -1.24 -17.34
CA HIS A 244 9.21 -1.61 -17.77
C HIS A 244 10.30 -0.67 -17.24
N ARG A 245 10.04 0.64 -17.24
CA ARG A 245 10.96 1.64 -16.65
C ARG A 245 11.08 1.47 -15.14
N MET A 246 9.97 1.23 -14.44
CA MET A 246 9.98 0.94 -13.01
C MET A 246 10.82 -0.29 -12.70
N ASP A 247 10.60 -1.40 -13.39
CA ASP A 247 11.34 -2.66 -13.18
C ASP A 247 12.85 -2.47 -13.39
N ALA A 248 13.24 -1.78 -14.47
CA ALA A 248 14.64 -1.49 -14.75
C ALA A 248 15.30 -0.67 -13.63
N ALA A 249 14.63 0.39 -13.15
CA ALA A 249 15.12 1.21 -12.05
C ALA A 249 15.16 0.45 -10.72
N ALA A 250 14.13 -0.37 -10.46
CA ALA A 250 14.01 -1.19 -9.26
C ALA A 250 15.14 -2.20 -9.15
N THR A 251 15.41 -2.97 -10.22
CA THR A 251 16.49 -3.95 -10.26
C THR A 251 17.84 -3.27 -10.09
N ALA A 252 18.10 -2.18 -10.82
CA ALA A 252 19.37 -1.46 -10.73
C ALA A 252 19.62 -0.93 -9.31
N LEU A 253 18.61 -0.34 -8.66
CA LEU A 253 18.71 0.15 -7.29
C LEU A 253 18.91 -0.97 -6.28
N ALA A 254 18.12 -2.05 -6.37
CA ALA A 254 18.18 -3.15 -5.43
C ALA A 254 19.53 -3.87 -5.49
N ASP A 255 19.97 -4.26 -6.69
CA ASP A 255 21.22 -4.99 -6.89
C ASP A 255 22.43 -4.10 -6.62
N GLY A 256 22.39 -2.85 -7.11
CA GLY A 256 23.43 -1.87 -6.83
C GLY A 256 23.60 -1.59 -5.33
N ALA A 257 22.51 -1.45 -4.59
CA ALA A 257 22.58 -1.22 -3.15
C ALA A 257 23.22 -2.41 -2.41
N ARG A 258 22.87 -3.66 -2.78
CA ARG A 258 23.49 -4.86 -2.18
C ARG A 258 24.99 -4.93 -2.45
N VAL A 259 25.39 -4.78 -3.72
CA VAL A 259 26.81 -4.79 -4.11
C VAL A 259 27.61 -3.71 -3.37
N LEU A 260 27.06 -2.50 -3.25
CA LEU A 260 27.72 -1.41 -2.54
C LEU A 260 27.82 -1.64 -1.04
N ALA A 261 26.81 -2.27 -0.43
CA ALA A 261 26.86 -2.69 0.97
C ALA A 261 27.96 -3.76 1.17
N ASP A 262 28.03 -4.77 0.31
CA ASP A 262 29.06 -5.82 0.37
C ASP A 262 30.47 -5.24 0.29
N LEU A 263 30.72 -4.36 -0.70
CA LEU A 263 32.03 -3.69 -0.87
C LEU A 263 32.44 -2.83 0.32
N ALA A 264 31.48 -2.35 1.10
CA ALA A 264 31.71 -1.55 2.30
C ALA A 264 31.78 -2.40 3.59
N GLY A 265 31.74 -3.73 3.50
CA GLY A 265 31.71 -4.60 4.68
C GLY A 265 30.37 -4.61 5.43
N MET A 266 29.30 -4.16 4.77
CA MET A 266 27.94 -4.08 5.31
C MET A 266 26.99 -5.18 4.79
N GLY A 267 27.49 -6.13 4.00
CA GLY A 267 26.68 -7.18 3.37
C GLY A 267 25.84 -8.03 4.34
N THR A 268 26.36 -8.33 5.52
CA THR A 268 25.62 -9.06 6.57
C THR A 268 24.71 -8.18 7.41
N ARG A 269 24.80 -6.85 7.24
CA ARG A 269 24.10 -5.83 8.03
C ARG A 269 23.01 -5.11 7.25
N PHE A 270 22.97 -5.27 5.93
CA PHE A 270 21.97 -4.67 5.03
C PHE A 270 21.23 -5.76 4.26
N VAL A 271 19.91 -5.78 4.40
CA VAL A 271 19.04 -6.79 3.79
C VAL A 271 17.91 -6.09 3.04
N THR A 272 17.59 -6.56 1.83
CA THR A 272 16.42 -6.10 1.09
C THR A 272 15.31 -7.13 1.17
N GLN A 273 14.06 -6.70 1.38
CA GLN A 273 12.91 -7.60 1.52
C GLN A 273 11.69 -7.09 0.72
N GLY A 274 11.03 -7.96 -0.02
CA GLY A 274 9.80 -7.66 -0.75
C GLY A 274 9.96 -7.62 -2.27
N HIS A 275 9.05 -6.92 -2.93
CA HIS A 275 8.99 -6.79 -4.38
C HIS A 275 9.96 -5.69 -4.82
N PRO A 276 10.71 -5.81 -5.93
CA PRO A 276 11.65 -4.77 -6.38
C PRO A 276 11.02 -3.37 -6.48
N ASN A 277 9.82 -3.25 -7.07
CA ASN A 277 9.07 -1.98 -7.13
C ASN A 277 8.56 -1.44 -5.79
N TRP A 278 8.54 -2.26 -4.73
CA TRP A 278 8.16 -1.87 -3.38
C TRP A 278 8.98 -2.65 -2.34
N LEU A 279 10.22 -2.19 -2.15
CA LEU A 279 11.28 -2.93 -1.46
C LEU A 279 11.56 -2.32 -0.09
N LEU A 280 11.57 -3.14 0.95
CA LEU A 280 12.00 -2.75 2.28
C LEU A 280 13.52 -2.84 2.39
N LEU A 281 14.14 -1.79 2.92
CA LEU A 281 15.56 -1.71 3.23
C LEU A 281 15.75 -1.94 4.73
N ARG A 282 16.22 -3.13 5.10
CA ARG A 282 16.44 -3.53 6.49
C ARG A 282 17.91 -3.40 6.85
N PHE A 283 18.13 -2.97 8.08
CA PHE A 283 19.44 -2.90 8.71
C PHE A 283 19.39 -3.78 9.94
N VAL A 284 20.34 -4.69 10.07
CA VAL A 284 20.30 -5.75 11.07
C VAL A 284 21.61 -5.86 11.84
N ASP A 285 21.53 -6.41 13.04
CA ASP A 285 22.68 -6.78 13.86
C ASP A 285 23.33 -8.10 13.39
N GLU A 286 24.32 -8.61 14.13
CA GLU A 286 25.00 -9.88 13.79
C GLU A 286 24.09 -11.10 13.91
N ALA A 287 23.02 -11.01 14.69
CA ALA A 287 22.01 -12.04 14.85
C ALA A 287 20.90 -11.93 13.79
N GLY A 288 20.95 -10.94 12.89
CA GLY A 288 19.93 -10.70 11.88
C GLY A 288 18.67 -10.00 12.41
N VAL A 289 18.74 -9.44 13.62
CA VAL A 289 17.64 -8.69 14.25
C VAL A 289 17.71 -7.23 13.80
N ASP A 290 16.55 -6.60 13.58
CA ASP A 290 16.48 -5.18 13.18
C ASP A 290 17.30 -4.28 14.12
N ASP A 291 18.26 -3.54 13.54
CA ASP A 291 19.11 -2.57 14.24
C ASP A 291 18.60 -1.14 13.95
N PRO A 292 17.86 -0.52 14.90
CA PRO A 292 17.30 0.80 14.71
C PRO A 292 18.35 1.90 14.73
N VAL A 293 19.50 1.71 15.40
CA VAL A 293 20.60 2.68 15.44
C VAL A 293 21.28 2.72 14.08
N LEU A 294 21.62 1.55 13.53
CA LEU A 294 22.22 1.42 12.21
C LEU A 294 21.30 1.98 11.11
N ARG A 295 20.00 1.66 11.16
CA ARG A 295 19.00 2.22 10.24
C ARG A 295 18.94 3.74 10.34
N ALA A 296 18.90 4.30 11.55
CA ALA A 296 18.85 5.74 11.77
C ALA A 296 20.09 6.45 11.22
N LEU A 297 21.27 5.88 11.48
CA LEU A 297 22.53 6.44 11.02
C LEU A 297 22.61 6.40 9.49
N TRP A 298 22.20 5.29 8.87
CA TRP A 298 22.13 5.22 7.42
C TRP A 298 21.19 6.26 6.82
N LEU A 299 19.99 6.41 7.38
CA LEU A 299 19.01 7.43 6.95
C LEU A 299 19.57 8.85 7.05
N GLN A 300 20.25 9.18 8.15
CA GLN A 300 20.94 10.46 8.32
C GLN A 300 21.98 10.67 7.22
N GLU A 301 22.84 9.68 6.99
CA GLU A 301 23.96 9.80 6.07
C GLU A 301 23.51 9.88 4.61
N VAL A 302 22.49 9.13 4.18
CA VAL A 302 21.94 9.27 2.82
C VAL A 302 21.22 10.61 2.64
N THR A 303 20.53 11.10 3.68
CA THR A 303 19.87 12.42 3.64
C THR A 303 20.89 13.55 3.51
N ARG A 304 22.00 13.50 4.25
CA ARG A 304 23.13 14.45 4.12
C ARG A 304 23.71 14.49 2.71
N ARG A 305 23.55 13.40 1.94
CA ARG A 305 24.03 13.26 0.56
C ARG A 305 22.94 13.55 -0.47
N GLY A 306 21.82 14.15 -0.06
CA GLY A 306 20.77 14.62 -0.94
C GLY A 306 19.72 13.56 -1.31
N VAL A 307 19.72 12.40 -0.66
CA VAL A 307 18.71 11.34 -0.91
C VAL A 307 17.80 11.20 0.30
N LEU A 308 16.55 11.63 0.14
CA LEU A 308 15.50 11.44 1.13
C LEU A 308 14.77 10.12 0.90
N VAL A 309 14.86 9.19 1.85
CA VAL A 309 14.25 7.86 1.78
C VAL A 309 13.74 7.45 3.17
N ILE A 310 12.70 6.63 3.25
CA ILE A 310 12.06 6.20 4.51
C ILE A 310 12.32 4.71 4.82
N SER A 311 13.51 4.23 4.45
CA SER A 311 13.91 2.80 4.49
C SER A 311 13.05 1.88 3.61
N THR A 312 12.35 2.43 2.61
CA THR A 312 11.75 1.65 1.53
C THR A 312 12.08 2.29 0.19
N HIS A 313 12.24 1.48 -0.85
CA HIS A 313 12.15 1.93 -2.22
C HIS A 313 10.70 1.78 -2.68
N ASN A 314 10.05 2.91 -2.97
CA ASN A 314 8.74 2.96 -3.61
C ASN A 314 8.97 3.49 -5.02
N ILE A 315 9.18 2.58 -5.97
CA ILE A 315 9.69 2.94 -7.30
C ILE A 315 8.62 3.65 -8.12
N SER A 316 9.03 4.63 -8.92
CA SER A 316 8.16 5.34 -9.86
C SER A 316 8.78 5.32 -11.25
N ALA A 317 7.96 5.41 -12.30
CA ALA A 317 8.40 5.43 -13.69
C ALA A 317 9.24 6.68 -14.06
N ALA A 318 9.30 7.67 -13.17
CA ALA A 318 10.14 8.85 -13.31
C ALA A 318 11.62 8.63 -12.91
N LEU A 319 11.95 7.52 -12.27
CA LEU A 319 13.34 7.21 -11.93
C LEU A 319 14.10 6.80 -13.19
N GLY A 320 14.85 7.75 -13.75
CA GLY A 320 15.77 7.52 -14.85
C GLY A 320 17.13 7.00 -14.38
N ARG A 321 17.99 6.71 -15.35
CA ARG A 321 19.35 6.23 -15.10
C ARG A 321 20.17 7.20 -14.24
N ALA A 322 20.07 8.51 -14.51
CA ALA A 322 20.82 9.52 -13.78
C ALA A 322 20.40 9.59 -12.31
N GLU A 323 19.09 9.51 -12.03
CA GLU A 323 18.56 9.47 -10.66
C GLU A 323 19.03 8.21 -9.93
N VAL A 324 18.98 7.05 -10.58
CA VAL A 324 19.47 5.78 -10.01
C VAL A 324 20.96 5.86 -9.69
N GLU A 325 21.79 6.35 -10.60
CA GLU A 325 23.24 6.53 -10.39
C GLU A 325 23.53 7.51 -9.23
N GLY A 326 22.77 8.60 -9.14
CA GLY A 326 22.86 9.56 -8.05
C GLY A 326 22.51 8.95 -6.68
N ILE A 327 21.43 8.16 -6.62
CA ILE A 327 21.02 7.45 -5.41
C ILE A 327 22.10 6.44 -4.99
N LEU A 328 22.59 5.63 -5.92
CA LEU A 328 23.63 4.63 -5.65
C LEU A 328 24.95 5.28 -5.21
N SER A 329 25.31 6.44 -5.76
CA SER A 329 26.47 7.21 -5.30
C SER A 329 26.33 7.65 -3.82
N ALA A 330 25.16 8.16 -3.44
CA ALA A 330 24.88 8.51 -2.05
C ALA A 330 24.93 7.28 -1.13
N TYR A 331 24.35 6.15 -1.56
CA TYR A 331 24.38 4.88 -0.82
C TYR A 331 25.81 4.37 -0.65
N ALA A 332 26.61 4.38 -1.71
CA ALA A 332 28.01 3.96 -1.67
C ALA A 332 28.81 4.77 -0.64
N SER A 333 28.61 6.09 -0.60
CA SER A 333 29.29 6.97 0.33
C SER A 333 28.81 6.77 1.78
N ALA A 334 27.51 6.56 2.00
CA ALA A 334 26.96 6.26 3.32
C ALA A 334 27.44 4.89 3.84
N PHE A 335 27.37 3.85 3.02
CA PHE A 335 27.85 2.51 3.38
C PHE A 335 29.34 2.51 3.71
N ARG A 336 30.19 3.17 2.91
CA ARG A 336 31.64 3.25 3.22
C ARG A 336 31.92 3.95 4.56
N PHE A 337 31.19 5.03 4.85
CA PHE A 337 31.35 5.73 6.12
C PHE A 337 30.97 4.83 7.30
N ILE A 338 29.79 4.21 7.25
CA ILE A 338 29.27 3.36 8.33
C ILE A 338 30.10 2.07 8.48
N GLY A 339 30.45 1.42 7.37
CA GLY A 339 31.32 0.25 7.37
C GLY A 339 32.69 0.54 8.00
N GLY A 340 33.25 1.74 7.77
CA GLY A 340 34.45 2.20 8.45
C GLY A 340 34.28 2.32 9.97
N LEU A 341 33.15 2.88 10.44
CA LEU A 341 32.85 2.94 11.87
C LEU A 341 32.71 1.54 12.49
N ILE A 342 31.96 0.65 11.85
CA ILE A 342 31.79 -0.75 12.30
C ILE A 342 33.15 -1.44 12.42
N ALA A 343 34.04 -1.28 11.43
CA ALA A 343 35.38 -1.89 11.46
C ALA A 343 36.26 -1.39 12.61
N THR A 344 36.03 -0.17 13.12
CA THR A 344 36.73 0.37 14.29
C THR A 344 36.12 -0.04 15.63
N GLY A 345 34.93 -0.66 15.62
CA GLY A 345 34.22 -1.08 16.83
C GLY A 345 33.68 0.08 17.68
N VAL A 346 33.51 1.27 17.10
CA VAL A 346 32.93 2.42 17.80
C VAL A 346 31.42 2.26 17.99
N ASP A 347 30.89 2.90 19.03
CA ASP A 347 29.46 3.01 19.25
C ASP A 347 28.82 3.90 18.17
N LEU A 348 28.03 3.30 17.28
CA LEU A 348 27.34 4.00 16.19
C LEU A 348 26.37 5.08 16.69
N SER A 349 25.82 4.94 17.89
CA SER A 349 24.88 5.92 18.44
C SER A 349 25.54 7.27 18.71
N SER A 350 26.85 7.28 18.96
CA SER A 350 27.64 8.50 19.15
C SER A 350 27.80 9.35 17.88
N HIS A 351 27.41 8.82 16.71
CA HIS A 351 27.47 9.50 15.41
C HIS A 351 26.10 9.97 14.90
N LEU A 352 25.04 9.79 15.70
CA LEU A 352 23.72 10.33 15.39
C LEU A 352 23.63 11.79 15.84
N ASP A 353 23.07 12.65 14.98
CA ASP A 353 22.76 14.05 15.30
C ASP A 353 21.51 14.21 16.17
N GLY A 354 20.68 13.16 16.23
CA GLY A 354 19.38 13.17 16.87
C GLY A 354 19.02 11.81 17.47
N PRO A 355 17.86 11.72 18.14
CA PRO A 355 17.42 10.48 18.73
C PRO A 355 17.12 9.42 17.66
N VAL A 356 17.27 8.15 18.04
CA VAL A 356 16.82 7.03 17.21
C VAL A 356 15.31 7.15 16.96
N PRO A 357 14.83 7.14 15.70
CA PRO A 357 13.41 7.24 15.40
C PRO A 357 12.63 6.10 16.04
N THR A 358 11.53 6.44 16.72
CA THR A 358 10.58 5.46 17.26
C THR A 358 9.49 5.17 16.23
N PRO A 359 9.05 3.91 16.09
CA PRO A 359 7.91 3.59 15.23
C PRO A 359 6.67 4.38 15.67
N ALA A 360 5.93 4.96 14.71
CA ALA A 360 4.72 5.73 14.99
C ALA A 360 3.69 4.90 15.79
N PHE A 361 3.54 3.63 15.41
CA PHE A 361 2.81 2.60 16.14
C PHE A 361 3.17 1.21 15.60
N ARG A 362 2.93 0.17 16.40
CA ARG A 362 3.00 -1.22 15.92
C ARG A 362 1.63 -1.58 15.37
N ALA A 363 1.47 -1.47 14.05
CA ALA A 363 0.33 -2.03 13.32
C ALA A 363 0.52 -3.51 12.99
N ARG A 364 1.73 -4.03 13.25
CA ARG A 364 2.28 -5.23 12.66
C ARG A 364 2.88 -6.05 13.80
N GLY A 365 2.30 -7.22 14.03
CA GLY A 365 2.78 -8.22 14.99
C GLY A 365 4.09 -8.82 14.56
#